data_AF-A0A931UDM5-F1
#
_entry.id   AF-A0A931UDM5-F1
#
_cell.length_a   1.000
_cell.length_b   1.000
_cell.length_c   1.000
_cell.angle_alpha   90.00
_cell.angle_beta   90.00
_cell.angle_gamma   90.00
#
_symmetry.space_group_name_H-M   'P 1'
#
loop_
_entity.id
_entity.type
_entity.pdbx_description
1 polymer ?
#
loop_
_entity_poly.entity_id
_entity_poly.type
_entity_poly.pdbx_seq_one_letter_code
_entity_poly.pdbx_strand_id
1 'polypeptide(L)'
;DWFSIQLDNKTELMLYLMRRRDGSADPHSSGTLVRENGATRRLAPSDFRIEILERWKSPKSGGDYPMRWKVTIPSEGIELEIAPFFSEQELDTRKSTKVTYWEGAVRISGNYGKKAVVGLGYVEMTGYVGRLKV
;
A
#
# COMPACT_ATOMS: atom_id res chain seq x y z
N ASP A 1 -0.25 -6.87 0.85
CA ASP A 1 0.01 -5.55 0.26
C ASP A 1 0.88 -4.80 1.20
N TRP A 2 1.93 -4.21 0.67
CA TRP A 2 2.91 -3.47 1.43
C TRP A 2 3.07 -2.09 0.78
N PHE A 3 3.16 -1.08 1.62
CA PHE A 3 3.24 0.33 1.24
C PHE A 3 4.46 0.91 1.94
N SER A 4 5.28 1.67 1.21
CA SER A 4 6.31 2.55 1.77
C SER A 4 6.18 3.92 1.15
N ILE A 5 5.97 4.91 2.00
CA ILE A 5 5.59 6.28 1.62
C ILE A 5 6.55 7.24 2.27
N GLN A 6 7.07 8.18 1.48
CA GLN A 6 7.87 9.31 1.94
C GLN A 6 7.15 10.60 1.57
N LEU A 7 6.80 11.38 2.59
CA LEU A 7 6.13 12.67 2.44
C LEU A 7 7.16 13.81 2.42
N ASP A 8 6.80 14.90 1.75
CA ASP A 8 7.59 16.13 1.64
C ASP A 8 7.89 16.81 2.99
N ASN A 9 7.05 16.57 3.99
CA ASN A 9 7.27 17.01 5.37
C ASN A 9 8.23 16.09 6.16
N LYS A 10 8.99 15.22 5.48
CA LYS A 10 9.93 14.24 6.05
C LYS A 10 9.30 13.23 7.02
N THR A 11 7.99 13.03 6.91
CA THR A 11 7.31 11.90 7.55
C THR A 11 7.36 10.70 6.62
N GLU A 12 7.66 9.53 7.17
CA GLU A 12 7.63 8.26 6.45
C GLU A 12 6.57 7.34 7.04
N LEU A 13 5.90 6.57 6.17
CA LEU A 13 4.87 5.64 6.56
C LEU A 13 5.11 4.31 5.84
N MET A 14 5.25 3.24 6.61
CA MET A 14 5.22 1.87 6.12
C MET A 14 3.96 1.20 6.62
N LEU A 15 3.18 0.58 5.73
CA LEU A 15 2.00 -0.20 6.09
C LEU A 15 2.07 -1.57 5.40
N TYR A 16 1.62 -2.62 6.05
CA TYR A 16 1.33 -3.87 5.37
C TYR A 16 0.03 -4.49 5.84
N LEU A 17 -0.70 -5.01 4.85
CA LEU A 17 -1.91 -5.80 4.99
C LEU A 17 -1.62 -7.22 4.54
N MET A 18 -1.69 -8.16 5.48
CA MET A 18 -1.79 -9.57 5.14
C MET A 18 -3.25 -9.91 4.91
N ARG A 19 -3.54 -10.62 3.82
CA ARG A 19 -4.89 -11.07 3.49
C ARG A 19 -5.03 -12.56 3.78
N ARG A 20 -6.12 -12.90 4.47
CA ARG A 20 -6.58 -14.28 4.62
C ARG A 20 -7.14 -14.79 3.29
N ARG A 21 -7.36 -16.10 3.21
CA ARG A 21 -7.87 -16.78 2.00
C ARG A 21 -9.27 -16.32 1.58
N ASP A 22 -10.04 -15.80 2.52
CA ASP A 22 -11.37 -15.20 2.33
C ASP A 22 -11.33 -13.72 1.94
N GLY A 23 -10.12 -13.14 1.81
CA GLY A 23 -9.91 -11.73 1.47
C GLY A 23 -9.95 -10.78 2.67
N SER A 24 -10.29 -11.26 3.86
CA SER A 24 -10.27 -10.43 5.08
C SER A 24 -8.85 -10.09 5.51
N ALA A 25 -8.70 -8.96 6.21
CA ALA A 25 -7.42 -8.55 6.77
C ALA A 25 -6.99 -9.48 7.92
N ASP A 26 -5.73 -9.90 7.92
CA ASP A 26 -5.16 -10.68 9.02
C ASP A 26 -4.77 -9.78 10.20
N PRO A 27 -5.01 -10.18 11.46
CA PRO A 27 -4.65 -9.41 12.66
C PRO A 27 -3.17 -9.08 12.79
N HIS A 28 -2.29 -9.83 12.13
CA HIS A 28 -0.85 -9.56 12.13
C HIS A 28 -0.44 -8.46 11.14
N SER A 29 -1.39 -7.84 10.42
CA SER A 29 -1.13 -6.60 9.68
C SER A 29 -0.61 -5.50 10.62
N SER A 30 0.21 -4.58 10.12
CA SER A 30 0.77 -3.52 10.95
C SER A 30 1.30 -2.37 10.10
N GLY A 31 1.67 -1.29 10.76
CA GLY A 31 2.42 -0.21 10.14
C GLY A 31 3.42 0.44 11.09
N THR A 32 4.20 1.36 10.54
CA THR A 32 5.16 2.18 11.25
C THR A 32 5.10 3.60 10.69
N LEU A 33 4.88 4.57 11.57
CA LEU A 33 5.00 5.99 11.28
C LEU A 33 6.33 6.50 11.82
N VAL A 34 7.13 7.14 10.98
CA VAL A 34 8.36 7.83 11.37
C VAL A 34 8.17 9.32 11.11
N ARG A 35 8.32 10.13 12.15
CA ARG A 35 8.17 11.60 12.05
C ARG A 35 9.49 12.24 11.60
N GLU A 36 9.43 13.51 11.21
CA GLU A 36 10.61 14.30 10.82
C GLU A 36 11.76 14.24 11.85
N ASN A 37 11.43 14.18 13.14
CA ASN A 37 12.41 14.09 14.23
C ASN A 37 12.92 12.66 14.50
N GLY A 38 12.59 11.68 13.66
CA GLY A 38 12.93 10.27 13.82
C GLY A 38 12.06 9.52 14.84
N ALA A 39 11.13 10.19 15.53
CA ALA A 39 10.26 9.53 16.50
C ALA A 39 9.35 8.54 15.77
N THR A 40 9.46 7.27 16.19
CA THR A 40 8.76 6.15 15.55
C THR A 40 7.54 5.74 16.37
N ARG A 41 6.42 5.50 15.70
CA ARG A 41 5.21 4.92 16.29
C ARG A 41 4.83 3.66 15.51
N ARG A 42 4.70 2.54 16.21
CA ARG A 42 4.06 1.34 15.64
C ARG A 42 2.55 1.57 15.54
N LEU A 43 1.97 1.14 14.43
CA LEU A 43 0.54 1.18 14.14
C LEU A 43 -0.03 -0.25 14.15
N ALA A 44 -1.08 -0.45 14.93
CA ALA A 44 -1.91 -1.64 14.91
C ALA A 44 -2.92 -1.56 13.74
N PRO A 45 -3.52 -2.68 13.31
CA PRO A 45 -4.57 -2.68 12.27
C PRO A 45 -5.73 -1.72 12.55
N SER A 46 -6.07 -1.49 13.82
CA SER A 46 -7.14 -0.58 14.23
C SER A 46 -6.77 0.91 14.12
N ASP A 47 -5.48 1.24 13.99
CA ASP A 47 -5.01 2.63 13.92
C ASP A 47 -5.18 3.24 12.52
N PHE A 48 -5.31 2.40 11.49
CA PHE A 48 -5.35 2.85 10.10
C PHE A 48 -6.44 2.15 9.28
N ARG A 49 -6.88 2.81 8.22
CA ARG A 49 -7.80 2.24 7.24
C ARG A 49 -7.25 2.47 5.84
N ILE A 50 -7.34 1.43 5.01
CA ILE A 50 -6.99 1.47 3.60
C ILE A 50 -8.27 1.13 2.81
N GLU A 51 -8.73 2.07 2.01
CA GLU A 51 -9.85 1.91 1.10
C GLU A 51 -9.34 1.85 -0.34
N ILE A 52 -9.86 0.89 -1.10
CA ILE A 52 -9.52 0.70 -2.51
C ILE A 52 -10.49 1.54 -3.33
N LEU A 53 -9.96 2.51 -4.09
CA LEU A 53 -10.78 3.43 -4.89
C LEU A 53 -10.89 3.00 -6.35
N GLU A 54 -9.89 2.29 -6.87
CA GLU A 54 -9.83 1.87 -8.27
C GLU A 54 -9.22 0.46 -8.36
N ARG A 55 -9.35 -0.19 -9.52
CA ARG A 55 -8.71 -1.48 -9.79
C ARG A 55 -8.25 -1.54 -11.23
N TRP A 56 -7.17 -2.27 -11.46
CA TRP A 56 -6.67 -2.57 -12.80
C TRP A 56 -6.50 -4.07 -12.96
N LYS A 57 -7.06 -4.60 -14.05
CA LYS A 57 -6.91 -5.99 -14.43
C LYS A 57 -5.78 -6.15 -15.42
N SER A 58 -4.77 -6.94 -15.06
CA SER A 58 -3.66 -7.25 -15.97
C SER A 58 -4.16 -8.02 -17.18
N PRO A 59 -3.89 -7.53 -18.42
CA PRO A 59 -4.18 -8.29 -19.63
C PRO A 59 -3.23 -9.49 -19.82
N LYS A 60 -2.09 -9.54 -19.12
CA LYS A 60 -1.06 -10.58 -19.26
C LYS A 60 -1.31 -11.78 -18.36
N SER A 61 -1.77 -11.54 -17.13
CA SER A 61 -1.92 -12.57 -16.10
C SER A 61 -3.39 -12.81 -15.72
N GLY A 62 -4.28 -11.87 -16.04
CA GLY A 62 -5.66 -11.83 -15.55
C GLY A 62 -5.81 -11.37 -14.10
N GLY A 63 -4.71 -11.03 -13.42
CA GLY A 63 -4.73 -10.55 -12.04
C GLY A 63 -5.47 -9.22 -11.89
N ASP A 64 -6.28 -9.11 -10.85
CA ASP A 64 -7.08 -7.93 -10.57
C ASP A 64 -6.50 -7.20 -9.35
N TYR A 65 -5.82 -6.09 -9.59
CA TYR A 65 -5.02 -5.38 -8.61
C TYR A 65 -5.76 -4.12 -8.13
N PRO A 66 -5.84 -3.88 -6.81
CA PRO A 66 -6.19 -2.56 -6.29
C PRO A 66 -5.29 -1.50 -6.93
N MET A 67 -5.89 -0.42 -7.41
CA MET A 67 -5.21 0.78 -7.85
C MET A 67 -5.82 1.92 -7.06
N ARG A 68 -5.05 2.95 -6.76
CA ARG A 68 -5.55 4.12 -6.02
C ARG A 68 -6.14 3.77 -4.64
N TRP A 69 -5.50 4.23 -3.59
CA TRP A 69 -5.91 3.94 -2.22
C TRP A 69 -6.16 5.22 -1.46
N LYS A 70 -7.21 5.22 -0.64
CA LYS A 70 -7.35 6.19 0.45
C LYS A 70 -6.86 5.57 1.74
N VAL A 71 -5.79 6.15 2.30
CA VAL A 71 -5.18 5.74 3.57
C VAL A 71 -5.49 6.78 4.63
N THR A 72 -6.03 6.34 5.76
CA THR A 72 -6.34 7.23 6.89
C THR A 72 -5.74 6.71 8.18
N ILE A 73 -5.19 7.61 8.99
CA ILE A 73 -4.69 7.35 10.36
C ILE A 73 -5.29 8.44 11.26
N PRO A 74 -6.52 8.26 11.77
CA PRO A 74 -7.25 9.33 12.44
C PRO A 74 -6.52 9.93 13.64
N SER A 75 -5.85 9.08 14.44
CA SER A 75 -5.10 9.52 15.63
C SER A 75 -3.90 10.42 15.31
N GLU A 76 -3.46 10.49 14.06
CA GLU A 76 -2.36 11.35 13.59
C GLU A 76 -2.88 12.47 12.65
N GLY A 77 -4.18 12.52 12.39
CA GLY A 77 -4.78 13.45 11.43
C GLY A 77 -4.28 13.23 9.99
N ILE A 78 -3.88 12.02 9.64
CA ILE A 78 -3.35 11.69 8.30
C ILE A 78 -4.49 11.17 7.41
N GLU A 79 -4.63 11.77 6.23
CA GLU A 79 -5.49 11.30 5.15
C GLU A 79 -4.74 11.45 3.82
N LEU A 80 -4.43 10.33 3.17
CA LEU A 80 -3.60 10.28 1.98
C LEU A 80 -4.33 9.55 0.87
N GLU A 81 -4.23 10.07 -0.34
CA GLU A 81 -4.50 9.33 -1.56
C GLU A 81 -3.17 8.89 -2.18
N ILE A 82 -3.08 7.60 -2.49
CA ILE A 82 -1.91 6.96 -3.08
C ILE A 82 -2.32 6.48 -4.46
N ALA A 83 -1.62 6.87 -5.52
CA ALA A 83 -1.91 6.43 -6.87
C ALA A 83 -0.65 5.98 -7.63
N PRO A 84 -0.72 4.89 -8.41
CA PRO A 84 0.42 4.45 -9.22
C PRO A 84 0.78 5.49 -10.28
N PHE A 85 2.07 5.55 -10.65
CA PHE A 85 2.49 6.37 -11.80
C PHE A 85 1.82 5.90 -13.10
N PHE A 86 1.75 4.59 -13.28
CA PHE A 86 1.01 3.89 -14.34
C PHE A 86 0.66 2.48 -13.84
N SER A 87 -0.36 1.85 -14.43
CA SER A 87 -0.91 0.59 -13.93
C SER A 87 -0.06 -0.64 -14.26
N GLU A 88 0.65 -0.64 -15.38
CA GLU A 88 1.39 -1.79 -15.92
C GLU A 88 2.75 -2.04 -15.23
N GLN A 89 2.74 -2.14 -13.90
CA GLN A 89 3.90 -2.43 -13.05
C GLN A 89 3.86 -3.87 -12.49
N GLU A 90 3.23 -4.79 -13.23
CA GLU A 90 3.19 -6.22 -12.89
C GLU A 90 4.50 -6.91 -13.26
N LEU A 91 5.07 -7.63 -12.29
CA LEU A 91 6.24 -8.49 -12.46
C LEU A 91 5.81 -9.96 -12.51
N ASP A 92 5.83 -10.52 -13.71
CA ASP A 92 5.54 -11.94 -13.95
C ASP A 92 6.78 -12.82 -13.74
N THR A 93 6.82 -13.50 -12.59
CA THR A 93 7.91 -14.44 -12.22
C THR A 93 7.50 -15.90 -12.35
N ARG A 94 6.44 -16.23 -13.11
CA ARG A 94 5.94 -17.61 -13.23
C ARG A 94 6.99 -18.64 -13.67
N LYS A 95 8.03 -18.20 -14.39
CA LYS A 95 9.16 -19.02 -14.86
C LYS A 95 10.30 -19.18 -13.84
N SER A 96 10.25 -18.51 -12.70
CA SER A 96 11.27 -18.59 -11.65
C SER A 96 10.65 -18.92 -10.29
N THR A 97 10.25 -17.91 -9.51
CA THR A 97 9.74 -18.06 -8.14
C THR A 97 8.25 -18.42 -8.08
N LYS A 98 7.55 -18.41 -9.22
CA LYS A 98 6.13 -18.79 -9.37
C LYS A 98 5.14 -17.88 -8.64
N VAL A 99 5.57 -16.69 -8.21
CA VAL A 99 4.71 -15.71 -7.54
C VAL A 99 4.64 -14.44 -8.39
N THR A 100 3.50 -14.13 -8.99
CA THR A 100 3.34 -12.86 -9.70
C THR A 100 3.20 -11.73 -8.69
N TYR A 101 4.04 -10.71 -8.83
CA TYR A 101 4.02 -9.50 -8.02
C TYR A 101 3.46 -8.34 -8.84
N TRP A 102 2.93 -7.34 -8.17
CA TRP A 102 2.82 -5.99 -8.70
C TRP A 102 3.69 -5.09 -7.85
N GLU A 103 4.60 -4.38 -8.50
CA GLU A 103 5.78 -3.75 -7.90
C GLU A 103 5.88 -2.32 -8.45
N GLY A 104 5.15 -1.40 -7.84
CA GLY A 104 4.88 -0.13 -8.49
C GLY A 104 5.24 1.12 -7.70
N ALA A 105 5.92 2.03 -8.38
CA ALA A 105 6.10 3.39 -7.93
C ALA A 105 4.74 4.10 -7.86
N VAL A 106 4.52 4.81 -6.76
CA VAL A 106 3.31 5.58 -6.48
C VAL A 106 3.63 7.03 -6.15
N ARG A 107 2.66 7.89 -6.42
CA ARG A 107 2.60 9.29 -6.00
C ARG A 107 1.52 9.45 -4.94
N ILE A 108 1.79 10.32 -3.97
CA ILE A 108 0.95 10.54 -2.80
C ILE A 108 0.54 12.00 -2.75
N SER A 109 -0.73 12.25 -2.42
CA SER A 109 -1.23 13.58 -2.09
C SER A 109 -2.27 13.48 -0.99
N GLY A 110 -2.35 14.47 -0.11
CA GLY A 110 -3.34 14.46 0.95
C GLY A 110 -3.03 15.47 2.03
N ASN A 111 -3.40 15.14 3.26
CA ASN A 111 -3.24 16.01 4.42
C ASN A 111 -2.57 15.29 5.59
N TYR A 112 -1.68 16.01 6.28
CA TYR A 112 -1.23 15.71 7.63
C TYR A 112 -1.75 16.83 8.55
N GLY A 113 -2.73 16.50 9.39
CA GLY A 113 -3.47 17.49 10.16
C GLY A 113 -4.22 18.46 9.24
N LYS A 114 -3.89 19.75 9.33
CA LYS A 114 -4.46 20.80 8.46
C LYS A 114 -3.56 21.18 7.28
N LYS A 115 -2.41 20.52 7.13
CA LYS A 115 -1.43 20.87 6.09
C LYS A 115 -1.51 19.88 4.94
N ALA A 116 -1.55 20.39 3.72
CA ALA A 116 -1.39 19.56 2.54
C ALA A 116 0.03 18.98 2.52
N VAL A 117 0.14 17.73 2.07
CA VAL A 117 1.40 17.01 1.88
C VAL A 117 1.35 16.28 0.55
N VAL A 118 2.52 16.18 -0.08
CA VAL A 118 2.74 15.33 -1.24
C VAL A 118 3.88 14.36 -0.96
N GLY A 119 3.96 13.29 -1.75
CA GLY A 119 5.01 12.31 -1.54
C GLY A 119 5.19 11.34 -2.69
N LEU A 120 6.20 10.50 -2.53
CA LEU A 120 6.51 9.39 -3.41
C LEU A 120 6.60 8.12 -2.59
N GLY A 121 6.43 6.98 -3.24
CA GLY A 121 6.50 5.72 -2.54
C GLY A 121 6.49 4.52 -3.46
N TYR A 122 6.31 3.38 -2.83
CA TYR A 122 6.25 2.09 -3.48
C TYR A 122 5.14 1.25 -2.88
N VAL A 123 4.45 0.49 -3.73
CA VAL A 123 3.46 -0.50 -3.29
C VAL A 123 3.81 -1.85 -3.91
N GLU A 124 3.91 -2.85 -3.04
CA GLU A 124 4.10 -4.25 -3.40
C GLU A 124 2.81 -5.03 -3.12
N MET A 125 2.41 -5.86 -4.09
CA MET A 125 1.21 -6.68 -4.00
C MET A 125 1.45 -8.08 -4.56
N THR A 126 0.99 -9.09 -3.83
CA THR A 126 1.09 -10.50 -4.21
C THR A 126 -0.26 -11.22 -4.08
N GLY A 127 -0.42 -12.36 -4.74
CA GLY A 127 -1.61 -13.21 -4.57
C GLY A 127 -2.88 -12.69 -5.25
N TYR A 128 -2.71 -11.82 -6.25
CA TYR A 128 -3.80 -11.36 -7.13
C TYR A 128 -3.88 -12.17 -8.44
N VAL A 129 -2.90 -13.03 -8.72
CA VAL A 129 -2.86 -13.94 -9.89
C VAL A 129 -2.81 -15.37 -9.39
N GLY A 130 -3.96 -16.04 -9.46
CA GLY A 130 -4.11 -17.35 -8.83
C GLY A 130 -3.93 -17.28 -7.31
N ARG A 131 -4.30 -18.35 -6.60
CA ARG A 131 -4.04 -18.43 -5.15
C ARG A 131 -2.59 -18.83 -4.92
N LEU A 132 -1.89 -18.07 -4.08
CA LEU A 132 -0.59 -18.48 -3.55
C LEU A 132 -0.77 -19.80 -2.79
N LYS A 133 -0.02 -20.82 -3.19
CA LYS A 133 0.07 -22.07 -2.44
C LYS A 133 1.14 -21.85 -1.36
N VAL A 134 0.67 -21.63 -0.14
CA VAL A 134 1.50 -21.63 1.08
C VAL A 134 1.18 -22.92 1.82
#